data_AF-A0A9X0W824-F1
#
_entry.id   AF-A0A9X0W824-F1
#
_cell.length_a   1.000
_cell.length_b   1.000
_cell.length_c   1.000
_cell.angle_alpha   90.00
_cell.angle_beta   90.00
_cell.angle_gamma   90.00
#
_symmetry.space_group_name_H-M   'P 1'
#
loop_
_entity.id
_entity.type
_entity.pdbx_description
1 polymer ?
#
loop_
_entity_poly.entity_id
_entity_poly.type
_entity_poly.pdbx_seq_one_letter_code
_entity_poly.pdbx_strand_id
1 'polypeptide(L)'
;MNCLRAPGGELRAAGFVLETEAHDGQQFGFSVLDGRLQGHVDGVLRAGPDWLSYPALWESKCLGAGPWRQLAKSGSGLAAARPTYAARCWGGGA
;
A
#
# COMPACT_ATOMS: atom_id res chain seq x y z
N MET A 1 9.53 11.25 -16.27
CA MET A 1 8.46 10.50 -15.58
C MET A 1 7.71 11.48 -14.70
N ASN A 2 6.49 11.86 -15.07
CA ASN A 2 5.67 12.80 -14.30
C ASN A 2 4.87 12.04 -13.24
N CYS A 3 5.33 12.08 -11.98
CA CYS A 3 4.55 11.62 -10.81
C CYS A 3 3.57 12.72 -10.33
N LEU A 4 2.89 13.42 -11.26
CA LEU A 4 2.04 14.58 -10.96
C LEU A 4 0.58 14.23 -10.61
N ARG A 5 0.26 12.97 -10.28
CA ARG A 5 -1.01 12.65 -9.61
C ARG A 5 -0.76 12.54 -8.12
N ALA A 6 -1.58 13.23 -7.34
CA ALA A 6 -1.61 13.04 -5.89
C ALA A 6 -1.70 11.53 -5.59
N PRO A 7 -0.87 11.01 -4.66
CA PRO A 7 -0.87 9.59 -4.34
C PRO A 7 -2.29 9.11 -4.00
N GLY A 8 -2.77 8.09 -4.73
CA GLY A 8 -4.06 7.44 -4.47
C GLY A 8 -5.28 8.05 -5.18
N GLY A 9 -5.08 8.98 -6.13
CA GLY A 9 -6.18 9.55 -6.93
C GLY A 9 -7.02 8.51 -7.68
N GLU A 10 -6.41 7.44 -8.16
CA GLU A 10 -7.09 6.33 -8.84
C GLU A 10 -8.04 5.57 -7.90
N LEU A 11 -7.65 5.39 -6.63
CA LEU A 11 -8.48 4.70 -5.64
C LEU A 11 -9.68 5.57 -5.24
N ARG A 12 -9.46 6.87 -5.05
CA ARG A 12 -10.56 7.81 -4.80
C ARG A 12 -11.54 7.83 -5.97
N ALA A 13 -11.04 7.84 -7.20
CA ALA A 13 -11.87 7.77 -8.41
C ALA A 13 -12.61 6.44 -8.54
N ALA A 14 -12.05 5.34 -8.04
CA ALA A 14 -12.70 4.03 -7.99
C ALA A 14 -13.72 3.87 -6.85
N GLY A 15 -14.01 4.93 -6.10
CA GLY A 15 -15.05 4.95 -5.05
C GLY A 15 -14.54 4.57 -3.65
N PHE A 16 -13.22 4.51 -3.44
CA PHE A 16 -12.66 4.29 -2.12
C PHE A 16 -12.53 5.59 -1.31
N VAL A 17 -12.79 5.50 -0.02
CA VAL A 17 -12.45 6.53 0.96
C VAL A 17 -11.04 6.24 1.48
N LEU A 18 -10.06 6.94 0.92
CA LEU A 18 -8.65 6.83 1.28
C LEU A 18 -8.24 7.96 2.25
N GLU A 19 -7.62 7.62 3.37
CA GLU A 19 -6.97 8.56 4.27
C GLU A 19 -5.45 8.37 4.14
N THR A 20 -4.70 9.40 3.76
CA THR A 20 -3.23 9.33 3.61
C THR A 20 -2.47 10.11 4.70
N GLU A 21 -3.19 10.92 5.46
CA GLU A 21 -2.63 11.82 6.47
C GLU A 21 -3.52 11.76 7.73
N ALA A 22 -2.87 11.83 8.89
CA ALA A 22 -3.51 11.99 10.19
C ALA A 22 -3.99 13.45 10.37
N HIS A 23 -4.70 13.71 11.47
CA HIS A 23 -5.32 15.02 11.73
C HIS A 23 -4.31 16.18 11.81
N ASP A 24 -3.04 15.86 12.05
CA ASP A 24 -1.90 16.79 12.10
C ASP A 24 -1.17 16.95 10.75
N GLY A 25 -1.67 16.33 9.67
CA GLY A 25 -1.07 16.33 8.34
C GLY A 25 0.15 15.41 8.19
N GLN A 26 0.46 14.57 9.18
CA GLN A 26 1.55 13.59 9.10
C GLN A 26 1.06 12.25 8.54
N GLN A 27 1.96 11.45 7.97
CA GLN A 27 1.63 10.08 7.59
C GLN A 27 1.29 9.24 8.84
N PHE A 28 0.34 8.30 8.69
CA PHE A 28 -0.04 7.42 9.79
C PHE A 28 1.14 6.54 10.23
N GLY A 29 1.69 6.86 11.41
CA GLY A 29 2.68 6.03 12.08
C GLY A 29 2.02 4.93 12.91
N PHE A 30 2.60 3.73 12.93
CA PHE A 30 2.23 2.67 13.86
C PHE A 30 3.43 2.24 14.69
N SER A 31 3.13 1.77 15.90
CA SER A 31 4.09 1.17 16.82
C SER A 31 3.39 0.01 17.53
N VAL A 32 3.87 -1.21 17.31
CA VAL A 32 3.33 -2.43 17.94
C VAL A 32 4.46 -3.25 18.55
N LEU A 33 4.10 -4.21 19.41
CA LEU A 33 5.05 -5.01 20.19
C LEU A 33 5.99 -4.13 21.02
N ASP A 34 5.44 -3.21 21.81
CA ASP A 34 6.20 -2.26 22.64
C ASP A 34 7.26 -1.46 21.85
N GLY A 35 6.92 -1.09 20.62
CA GLY A 35 7.81 -0.33 19.74
C GLY A 35 8.89 -1.14 19.06
N ARG A 36 8.81 -2.47 19.07
CA ARG A 36 9.73 -3.31 18.29
C ARG A 36 9.40 -3.33 16.81
N LEU A 37 8.15 -3.06 16.44
CA LEU A 37 7.72 -2.91 15.05
C LEU A 37 7.12 -1.51 14.88
N GLN A 38 7.84 -0.66 14.15
CA GLN A 38 7.45 0.71 13.88
C GLN A 38 7.49 0.98 12.38
N GLY A 39 6.60 1.81 11.89
CA GLY A 39 6.59 2.20 10.49
C GLY A 39 5.54 3.26 10.19
N HIS A 40 5.54 3.70 8.94
CA HIS A 40 4.50 4.55 8.38
C HIS A 40 3.78 3.76 7.30
N VAL A 41 2.47 3.95 7.21
CA VAL A 41 1.67 3.43 6.09
C VAL A 41 1.38 4.53 5.09
N ASP A 42 1.32 4.19 3.80
CA ASP A 42 1.02 5.18 2.75
C ASP A 42 -0.43 5.69 2.83
N GLY A 43 -1.34 4.86 3.36
CA GLY A 43 -2.68 5.27 3.74
C GLY A 43 -3.57 4.14 4.25
N VAL A 44 -4.80 4.51 4.63
CA VAL A 44 -5.83 3.63 5.14
C VAL A 44 -7.09 3.80 4.31
N LEU A 45 -7.61 2.71 3.77
CA LEU A 45 -8.93 2.65 3.16
C LEU A 45 -9.96 2.48 4.29
N ARG A 46 -10.86 3.45 4.44
CA ARG A 46 -11.89 3.46 5.49
C ARG A 46 -13.23 2.91 5.03
N ALA A 47 -13.51 3.05 3.74
CA ALA A 47 -14.74 2.60 3.11
C ALA A 47 -14.53 2.51 1.60
N GLY A 48 -15.48 1.90 0.91
CA GLY A 48 -15.49 1.75 -0.53
C GLY A 48 -16.43 0.60 -0.93
N PRO A 49 -16.17 -0.03 -2.07
CA PRO A 49 -16.95 -1.18 -2.53
C PRO A 49 -17.06 -2.30 -1.48
N ASP A 50 -18.20 -2.98 -1.46
CA ASP A 50 -18.64 -3.99 -0.49
C ASP A 50 -17.81 -5.29 -0.47
N TRP A 51 -17.08 -5.56 -1.55
CA TRP A 51 -16.23 -6.75 -1.68
C TRP A 51 -14.92 -6.68 -0.87
N LEU A 52 -14.58 -5.53 -0.28
CA LEU A 52 -13.40 -5.37 0.59
C LEU A 52 -13.84 -5.11 2.03
N SER A 53 -13.17 -5.75 2.99
CA SER A 53 -13.34 -5.44 4.40
C SER A 53 -12.52 -4.20 4.78
N TYR A 54 -13.14 -3.29 5.52
CA TYR A 54 -12.51 -2.06 6.01
C TYR A 54 -12.43 -2.07 7.55
N PRO A 55 -11.46 -1.37 8.16
CA PRO A 55 -10.38 -0.61 7.52
C PRO A 55 -9.31 -1.52 6.91
N ALA A 56 -8.73 -1.10 5.77
CA ALA A 56 -7.66 -1.82 5.08
C ALA A 56 -6.44 -0.93 4.84
N LEU A 57 -5.23 -1.48 5.00
CA LEU A 57 -4.00 -0.75 4.73
C LEU A 57 -3.75 -0.63 3.23
N TRP A 58 -3.30 0.55 2.80
CA TRP A 58 -2.86 0.80 1.44
C TRP A 58 -1.38 1.17 1.42
N GLU A 59 -0.64 0.45 0.59
CA GLU A 59 0.79 0.64 0.34
C GLU A 59 0.99 0.78 -1.17
N SER A 60 1.68 1.84 -1.61
CA SER A 60 1.91 2.14 -3.02
C SER A 60 3.39 2.37 -3.29
N LYS A 61 3.93 1.57 -4.21
CA LYS A 61 5.35 1.62 -4.56
C LYS A 61 5.52 1.89 -6.03
N CYS A 62 6.20 2.99 -6.34
CA CYS A 62 6.67 3.22 -7.69
C CYS A 62 7.82 2.25 -8.00
N LEU A 63 7.64 1.44 -9.05
CA LEU A 63 8.68 0.57 -9.57
C LEU A 63 9.37 1.23 -10.77
N GLY A 64 10.68 1.03 -10.89
CA GLY A 64 11.41 1.37 -12.12
C GLY A 64 10.97 0.50 -13.31
N ALA A 65 11.19 0.98 -14.53
CA ALA A 65 10.70 0.35 -15.76
C ALA A 65 11.18 -1.10 -15.99
N GLY A 66 12.43 -1.42 -15.62
CA GLY A 66 12.98 -2.77 -15.70
C GLY A 66 12.24 -3.76 -14.78
N PRO A 67 12.22 -3.49 -13.46
CA PRO A 67 11.41 -4.22 -12.50
C PRO A 67 9.93 -4.39 -12.87
N TRP A 68 9.30 -3.32 -13.37
CA TRP A 68 7.91 -3.35 -13.82
C TRP A 68 7.69 -4.37 -14.94
N ARG A 69 8.55 -4.36 -15.97
CA ARG A 69 8.45 -5.31 -17.09
C ARG A 69 8.64 -6.75 -16.63
N GLN A 70 9.49 -7.00 -15.65
CA GLN A 70 9.67 -8.34 -15.09
C GLN A 70 8.39 -8.80 -14.39
N LEU A 71 7.82 -7.94 -13.53
CA LEU A 71 6.57 -8.22 -12.81
C LEU A 71 5.39 -8.48 -13.77
N ALA A 72 5.25 -7.61 -14.78
CA ALA A 72 4.18 -7.72 -15.78
C ALA A 72 4.30 -8.99 -16.64
N LYS A 73 5.52 -9.47 -16.91
CA LYS A 73 5.77 -10.71 -17.66
C LYS A 73 5.56 -11.96 -16.82
N SER A 74 5.88 -11.91 -15.53
CA SER A 74 5.80 -13.09 -14.66
C SER A 74 4.37 -13.55 -14.43
N GLY A 75 3.37 -12.66 -14.47
CA GLY A 75 1.94 -12.98 -14.31
C GLY A 75 1.54 -13.56 -12.95
N SER A 76 2.51 -13.99 -12.15
CA SER A 76 2.38 -14.68 -10.86
C SER A 76 2.18 -13.75 -9.66
N GLY A 77 2.02 -12.45 -9.92
CA GLY A 77 1.80 -11.44 -8.88
C GLY A 77 3.05 -11.05 -8.10
N LEU A 78 2.90 -10.01 -7.27
CA LEU A 78 4.01 -9.40 -6.53
C LEU A 78 4.61 -10.35 -5.47
N ALA A 79 3.79 -11.23 -4.89
CA ALA A 79 4.23 -12.20 -3.89
C ALA A 79 5.21 -13.24 -4.45
N ALA A 80 4.92 -13.79 -5.64
CA ALA A 80 5.83 -14.74 -6.29
C ALA A 80 7.06 -14.03 -6.86
N ALA A 81 6.89 -12.83 -7.44
CA ALA A 81 7.99 -12.12 -8.09
C ALA A 81 8.97 -11.47 -7.09
N ARG A 82 8.47 -11.03 -5.92
CA ARG A 82 9.24 -10.30 -4.90
C ARG A 82 8.74 -10.65 -3.49
N PRO A 83 9.07 -11.83 -2.98
CA PRO A 83 8.56 -12.33 -1.69
C PRO A 83 8.90 -11.41 -0.52
N THR A 84 10.09 -10.80 -0.50
CA THR A 84 10.49 -9.82 0.55
C THR A 84 9.61 -8.57 0.55
N TYR A 85 9.10 -8.17 -0.61
CA TYR A 85 8.22 -7.00 -0.72
C TYR A 85 6.80 -7.34 -0.27
N ALA A 86 6.29 -8.51 -0.65
CA ALA A 86 4.99 -8.98 -0.19
C ALA A 86 4.93 -9.23 1.32
N ALA A 87 6.01 -9.74 1.92
CA ALA A 87 6.11 -9.89 3.37
C ALA A 87 6.08 -8.55 4.15
N ARG A 88 6.34 -7.42 3.49
CA ARG A 88 6.18 -6.08 4.10
C ARG A 88 4.72 -5.60 4.09
N CYS A 89 3.92 -6.07 3.13
CA CYS A 89 2.50 -5.74 3.01
C CYS A 89 1.61 -6.72 3.77
N TRP A 90 2.08 -7.95 4.00
CA TRP A 90 1.36 -8.99 4.74
C TRP A 90 2.19 -9.39 5.96
N GLY A 91 1.77 -8.95 7.15
CA GLY A 91 2.28 -9.48 8.41
C GLY A 91 1.86 -10.94 8.55
N GLY A 92 2.71 -11.86 8.09
CA GLY A 92 2.47 -13.30 8.19
C GLY A 92 3.78 -14.05 8.03
N GLY A 93 4.45 -14.32 9.16
CA GLY A 93 5.47 -15.34 9.25
C GLY A 93 4.83 -16.70 9.59
N ALA A 94 5.43 -17.74 9.01
CA ALA A 94 5.15 -19.17 9.16
C ALA A 94 3.89 -19.71 8.46
#